data_AF-A0AAW2UVV1-F1
#
_entry.id   AF-A0AAW2UVV1-F1
#
_cell.length_a   1.000
_cell.length_b   1.000
_cell.length_c   1.000
_cell.angle_alpha   90.00
_cell.angle_beta   90.00
_cell.angle_gamma   90.00
#
_symmetry.space_group_name_H-M   'P 1'
#
loop_
_entity.id
_entity.type
_entity.pdbx_description
1 polymer ?
#
loop_
_entity_poly.entity_id
_entity_poly.type
_entity_poly.pdbx_seq_one_letter_code
_entity_poly.pdbx_strand_id
1 'polypeptide(L)'
;MPVEILPRSYVWPKSFEVSGPTEDNIAVYFFPSLMKYEKVYDYLVFEMMRDDVAIRATVKNAELLIFTSIELPARFRRFQGKLYLWGVFREN
;
A
#
# COMPACT_ATOMS: atom_id res chain seq x y z
N MET A 1 11.99 -12.80 -0.61
CA MET A 1 10.61 -12.43 -0.91
C MET A 1 10.62 -11.78 -2.28
N PRO A 2 10.14 -12.45 -3.35
CA PRO A 2 9.99 -11.79 -4.64
C PRO A 2 8.93 -10.68 -4.51
N VAL A 3 9.18 -9.56 -5.19
CA VAL A 3 8.36 -8.36 -5.15
C VAL A 3 8.08 -7.92 -6.58
N GLU A 4 6.84 -7.59 -6.87
CA GLU A 4 6.38 -7.14 -8.18
C GLU A 4 5.59 -5.83 -8.04
N ILE A 5 5.71 -4.97 -9.05
CA ILE A 5 4.87 -3.78 -9.21
C ILE A 5 3.83 -4.13 -10.28
N LEU A 6 2.56 -4.03 -9.93
CA LEU A 6 1.43 -4.40 -10.78
C LEU A 6 0.41 -3.27 -10.82
N PRO A 7 -0.42 -3.16 -11.88
CA PRO A 7 -1.60 -2.31 -11.84
C PRO A 7 -2.41 -2.60 -10.58
N ARG A 8 -2.83 -1.56 -9.85
CA ARG A 8 -3.54 -1.72 -8.57
C ARG A 8 -4.78 -2.60 -8.73
N SER A 9 -5.50 -2.45 -9.84
CA SER A 9 -6.69 -3.23 -10.18
C SER A 9 -6.45 -4.74 -10.27
N TYR A 10 -5.23 -5.20 -10.61
CA TYR A 10 -4.92 -6.63 -10.74
C TYR A 10 -4.79 -7.32 -9.39
N VAL A 11 -4.47 -6.56 -8.35
CA VAL A 11 -4.26 -7.07 -7.00
C VAL A 11 -5.31 -6.58 -6.02
N TRP A 12 -6.27 -5.77 -6.46
CA TRP A 12 -7.33 -5.25 -5.62
C TRP A 12 -8.14 -6.38 -4.96
N PRO A 13 -8.25 -6.43 -3.62
CA PRO A 13 -9.09 -7.42 -2.95
C PRO A 13 -10.57 -7.30 -3.33
N LYS A 14 -11.23 -8.43 -3.59
CA LYS A 14 -12.67 -8.47 -3.89
C LYS A 14 -13.53 -7.82 -2.80
N SER A 15 -13.11 -7.95 -1.54
CA SER A 15 -13.78 -7.30 -0.40
C SER A 15 -13.79 -5.78 -0.50
N PHE A 16 -12.83 -5.17 -1.22
CA PHE A 16 -12.74 -3.73 -1.40
C PHE A 16 -13.52 -3.23 -2.62
N GLU A 17 -14.01 -4.10 -3.52
CA GLU A 17 -14.83 -3.67 -4.67
C GLU A 17 -16.16 -3.06 -4.24
N VAL A 18 -16.72 -3.51 -3.11
CA VAL A 18 -18.04 -3.08 -2.63
C VAL A 18 -17.96 -1.79 -1.82
N SER A 19 -17.02 -1.69 -0.88
CA SER A 19 -16.95 -0.58 0.09
C SER A 19 -15.61 0.14 0.16
N GLY A 20 -14.62 -0.29 -0.64
CA GLY A 20 -13.24 0.14 -0.48
C GLY A 20 -12.59 -0.39 0.81
N PRO A 21 -11.29 -0.12 1.00
CA PRO A 21 -10.59 -0.45 2.24
C PRO A 21 -10.93 0.54 3.37
N THR A 22 -10.72 0.08 4.59
CA THR A 22 -10.84 0.84 5.85
C THR A 22 -9.55 0.70 6.67
N GLU A 23 -9.44 1.49 7.73
CA GLU A 23 -8.36 1.38 8.73
C GLU A 23 -8.24 -0.03 9.33
N ASP A 24 -9.36 -0.75 9.46
CA ASP A 24 -9.40 -2.11 10.02
C ASP A 24 -8.75 -3.14 9.09
N ASN A 25 -8.55 -2.80 7.82
CA ASN A 25 -7.87 -3.68 6.86
C ASN A 25 -6.34 -3.53 6.86
N ILE A 26 -5.80 -2.54 7.58
CA ILE A 26 -4.35 -2.30 7.60
C ILE A 26 -3.69 -3.36 8.49
N ALA A 27 -2.95 -4.28 7.86
CA ALA A 27 -2.13 -5.26 8.58
C ALA A 27 -0.77 -4.70 8.96
N VAL A 28 -0.21 -3.82 8.13
CA VAL A 28 1.13 -3.24 8.34
C VAL A 28 1.24 -1.85 7.73
N TYR A 29 1.99 -0.98 8.41
CA TYR A 29 2.38 0.33 7.90
C TYR A 29 3.84 0.31 7.44
N PHE A 30 4.15 0.99 6.34
CA PHE A 30 5.50 1.15 5.85
C PHE A 30 5.92 2.60 5.93
N PHE A 31 7.05 2.88 6.58
CA PHE A 31 7.64 4.20 6.70
C PHE A 31 9.13 4.14 6.35
N PRO A 32 9.75 5.25 5.92
CA PRO A 32 11.20 5.29 5.73
C PRO A 32 11.90 5.00 7.06
N SER A 33 12.90 4.10 7.02
CA SER A 33 13.61 3.68 8.24
C SER A 33 14.51 4.75 8.83
N LEU A 34 14.95 5.72 8.02
CA LEU A 34 15.83 6.83 8.39
C LEU A 34 15.45 8.08 7.60
N MET A 35 15.68 9.26 8.17
CA MET A 35 15.41 10.56 7.54
C MET A 35 16.03 10.71 6.14
N LYS A 36 17.23 10.15 5.93
CA LYS A 36 17.91 10.18 4.62
C LYS A 36 17.13 9.48 3.50
N TYR A 37 16.22 8.58 3.82
CA TYR A 37 15.38 7.86 2.86
C TYR A 37 14.01 8.52 2.65
N GLU A 38 13.64 9.57 3.39
CA GLU A 38 12.33 10.21 3.27
C GLU A 38 12.04 10.69 1.85
N LYS A 39 12.99 11.37 1.20
CA LYS A 39 12.78 11.88 -0.16
C LYS A 39 12.56 10.75 -1.18
N VAL A 40 13.29 9.65 -1.04
CA VAL A 40 13.15 8.48 -1.93
C VAL A 40 11.81 7.78 -1.68
N TYR A 41 11.39 7.69 -0.41
CA TYR A 41 10.10 7.15 -0.04
C TYR A 41 8.94 8.03 -0.55
N ASP A 42 9.01 9.35 -0.33
CA ASP A 42 7.99 10.31 -0.79
C ASP A 42 7.86 10.25 -2.33
N TYR A 43 8.98 10.09 -3.04
CA TYR A 43 8.99 9.85 -4.49
C TYR A 43 8.30 8.52 -4.86
N LEU A 44 8.61 7.42 -4.16
CA LEU A 44 7.96 6.13 -4.40
C LEU A 44 6.44 6.21 -4.22
N VAL A 45 5.96 6.84 -3.13
CA VAL A 45 4.51 7.02 -2.89
C VAL A 45 3.89 7.81 -4.03
N PHE A 46 4.55 8.89 -4.48
CA PHE A 46 4.07 9.70 -5.59
C PHE A 46 3.99 8.90 -6.91
N GLU A 47 5.03 8.15 -7.27
CA GLU A 47 5.04 7.34 -8.50
C GLU A 47 3.95 6.27 -8.45
N MET A 48 3.78 5.58 -7.32
CA MET A 48 2.72 4.58 -7.17
C MET A 48 1.32 5.17 -7.34
N MET A 49 1.09 6.38 -6.81
CA MET A 49 -0.18 7.09 -7.01
C MET A 49 -0.36 7.54 -8.47
N ARG A 50 0.70 8.08 -9.09
CA ARG A 50 0.66 8.60 -10.46
C ARG A 50 0.34 7.48 -11.46
N ASP A 51 0.95 6.33 -11.29
CA ASP A 51 0.88 5.23 -12.24
C ASP A 51 -0.24 4.21 -11.91
N ASP A 52 -1.03 4.48 -10.85
CA ASP A 52 -2.08 3.58 -10.31
C ASP A 52 -1.60 2.13 -10.13
N VAL A 53 -0.45 1.98 -9.47
CA VAL A 53 0.19 0.68 -9.21
C VAL A 53 0.20 0.33 -7.72
N ALA A 54 0.28 -0.98 -7.47
CA ALA A 54 0.44 -1.57 -6.15
C ALA A 54 1.64 -2.51 -6.16
N ILE A 55 2.21 -2.76 -4.98
CA ILE A 55 3.29 -3.73 -4.82
C ILE A 55 2.71 -5.04 -4.29
N ARG A 56 3.09 -6.15 -4.89
CA ARG A 56 2.76 -7.50 -4.42
C ARG A 56 4.03 -8.21 -3.99
N ALA A 57 4.00 -8.77 -2.78
CA ALA A 57 5.10 -9.55 -2.26
C ALA A 57 4.64 -10.94 -1.81
N THR A 58 5.25 -11.98 -2.36
CA THR A 58 4.89 -13.37 -1.99
C THR A 58 5.61 -13.78 -0.72
N VAL A 59 4.85 -14.02 0.34
CA VAL A 59 5.32 -14.66 1.58
C VAL A 59 4.92 -16.14 1.58
N LYS A 60 5.45 -16.93 2.52
CA LYS A 60 5.39 -18.41 2.45
C LYS A 60 4.00 -18.99 2.13
N ASN A 61 2.96 -18.46 2.77
CA ASN A 61 1.58 -18.97 2.67
C ASN A 61 0.55 -17.89 2.30
N ALA A 62 1.01 -16.70 1.85
CA ALA A 62 0.13 -15.57 1.56
C ALA A 62 0.82 -14.57 0.62
N GLU A 63 0.04 -13.63 0.13
CA GLU A 63 0.54 -12.42 -0.52
C GLU A 63 0.39 -11.23 0.41
N LEU A 64 1.40 -10.37 0.45
CA LEU A 64 1.31 -9.04 1.02
C LEU A 64 1.09 -8.05 -0.11
N LEU A 65 -0.08 -7.41 -0.10
CA LEU A 65 -0.48 -6.39 -1.05
C LEU A 65 -0.25 -5.03 -0.42
N ILE A 66 0.53 -4.18 -1.09
CA ILE A 66 0.94 -2.88 -0.56
C ILE A 66 0.37 -1.79 -1.47
N PHE A 67 -0.42 -0.92 -0.86
CA PHE A 67 -1.11 0.19 -1.51
C PHE A 67 -0.63 1.53 -0.95
N THR A 68 -0.92 2.59 -1.68
CA THR A 68 -0.77 3.94 -1.15
C THR A 68 -1.96 4.27 -0.25
N SER A 69 -1.76 5.13 0.75
CA SER A 69 -2.80 5.52 1.70
C SER A 69 -3.89 6.39 1.07
N ILE A 70 -3.77 6.78 -0.20
CA ILE A 70 -4.82 7.52 -0.92
C ILE A 70 -6.12 6.70 -1.03
N GLU A 71 -5.98 5.37 -1.06
CA GLU A 71 -7.06 4.40 -1.16
C GLU A 71 -7.93 4.35 0.11
N LEU A 72 -7.42 4.82 1.24
CA LEU A 72 -8.13 4.81 2.52
C LEU A 72 -9.15 5.96 2.62
N PRO A 73 -10.08 5.89 3.59
CA PRO A 73 -10.95 7.02 3.92
C PRO A 73 -10.13 8.28 4.25
N ALA A 74 -10.63 9.46 3.87
CA ALA A 74 -9.89 10.73 3.94
C ALA A 74 -9.19 11.00 5.28
N ARG A 75 -9.83 10.62 6.40
CA ARG A 75 -9.32 10.80 7.76
C ARG A 75 -8.08 9.95 8.09
N PHE A 76 -7.79 8.91 7.33
CA PHE A 76 -6.65 7.99 7.56
C PHE A 76 -5.55 8.06 6.51
N ARG A 77 -5.69 8.92 5.50
CA ARG A 77 -4.72 8.98 4.40
C ARG A 77 -3.36 9.52 4.82
N ARG A 78 -3.30 10.32 5.89
CA ARG A 78 -2.08 11.04 6.26
C ARG A 78 -1.60 10.66 7.65
N PHE A 79 -0.30 10.43 7.77
CA PHE A 79 0.42 10.32 9.02
C PHE A 79 1.45 11.45 9.08
N GLN A 80 1.41 12.27 10.13
CA GLN A 80 2.24 13.48 10.25
C GLN A 80 2.21 14.38 9.00
N GLY A 81 1.02 14.52 8.39
CA GLY A 81 0.83 15.33 7.19
C GLY A 81 1.28 14.69 5.87
N LYS A 82 1.91 13.52 5.88
CA LYS A 82 2.39 12.82 4.67
C LYS A 82 1.52 11.61 4.32
N LEU A 83 1.42 11.31 3.03
CA LEU A 83 0.86 10.04 2.54
C LEU A 83 1.87 8.92 2.82
N TYR A 84 1.38 7.69 2.92
CA TYR A 84 2.20 6.54 3.29
C TYR A 84 1.78 5.29 2.52
N LEU A 85 2.57 4.22 2.63
CA LEU A 85 2.26 2.90 2.12
C LEU A 85 1.74 2.01 3.25
N TRP A 86 0.73 1.19 2.95
CA TRP A 86 0.14 0.25 3.89
C TRP A 86 -0.08 -1.09 3.22
N GLY A 87 -0.09 -2.14 4.02
CA GLY A 87 -0.20 -3.52 3.55
C GLY A 87 -1.41 -4.26 4.11
N VAL A 88 -1.95 -5.17 3.31
CA VAL A 88 -2.98 -6.16 3.68
C VAL A 88 -2.56 -7.53 3.19
N PHE A 89 -2.87 -8.58 3.95
CA PHE A 89 -2.62 -9.95 3.53
C PHE A 89 -3.78 -10.49 2.71
N ARG A 90 -3.45 -11.26 1.68
CA ARG A 90 -4.38 -12.08 0.90
C ARG A 90 -3.89 -13.52 0.97
N GLU A 91 -4.77 -14.44 1.35
CA GLU A 91 -4.47 -15.87 1.29
C GLU A 91 -4.28 -16.30 -0.17
N ASN A 92 -3.38 -17.27 -0.39
CA ASN A 92 -3.13 -17.85 -1.71
C ASN A 92 -4.29 -18.71 -2.19
#